data_AF-A0A0M9YN29-F1
#
_entry.id   AF-A0A0M9YN29-F1
#
_cell.length_a   1.000
_cell.length_b   1.000
_cell.length_c   1.000
_cell.angle_alpha   90.00
_cell.angle_beta   90.00
_cell.angle_gamma   90.00
#
_symmetry.space_group_name_H-M   'P 1'
#
loop_
_entity.id
_entity.type
_entity.pdbx_description
1 polymer ?
#
loop_
_entity_poly.entity_id
_entity_poly.type
_entity_poly.pdbx_seq_one_letter_code
_entity_poly.pdbx_strand_id
1 'polypeptide(L)' 'MLLTIDVGNTHTVLGPFDGQEIVEHWRISTEARHTADELAVLLQGLMRMHPLLGDGVPVALAEKQR' A
#
# COMPACT_ATOMS: atom_id res chain seq x y z
N MET A 1 -10.24 5.40 -4.95
CA MET A 1 -9.02 4.59 -5.14
C MET A 1 -9.06 3.39 -4.21
N LEU A 2 -8.41 2.29 -4.58
CA LEU A 2 -8.28 1.09 -3.75
C LEU A 2 -6.80 0.82 -3.54
N LEU A 3 -6.40 0.41 -2.33
CA LEU A 3 -5.06 -0.11 -2.09
C LEU A 3 -5.18 -1.61 -1.88
N THR A 4 -4.56 -2.38 -2.75
CA THR A 4 -4.39 -3.81 -2.53
C THR A 4 -3.09 -4.05 -1.78
N ILE A 5 -3.12 -4.93 -0.79
CA ILE A 5 -1.93 -5.37 -0.07
C ILE A 5 -1.84 -6.89 -0.18
N ASP A 6 -0.70 -7.38 -0.65
CA ASP A 6 -0.36 -8.81 -0.71
C ASP A 6 0.82 -9.06 0.22
N VAL A 7 0.56 -9.72 1.36
CA VAL A 7 1.57 -9.97 2.41
C VAL A 7 2.12 -11.38 2.22
N GLY A 8 3.33 -11.48 1.68
CA GLY A 8 4.10 -12.72 1.60
C GLY A 8 5.08 -12.89 2.76
N ASN A 9 5.73 -14.06 2.83
CA ASN A 9 6.72 -14.34 3.88
C ASN A 9 7.93 -13.40 3.85
N THR A 10 8.41 -13.05 2.66
CA THR A 10 9.62 -12.22 2.48
C THR A 10 9.30 -10.80 2.08
N HIS A 11 8.24 -10.62 1.29
CA HIS A 11 7.88 -9.34 0.71
C HIS A 11 6.40 -9.08 0.85
N THR A 12 6.08 -7.82 1.14
CA THR A 12 4.73 -7.26 1.05
C THR A 12 4.67 -6.37 -0.19
N VAL A 13 3.65 -6.58 -1.02
CA VAL A 13 3.41 -5.80 -2.24
C VAL A 13 2.20 -4.90 -2.02
N LEU A 14 2.37 -3.62 -2.36
CA LEU A 14 1.38 -2.57 -2.23
C LEU A 14 1.02 -2.07 -3.62
N GLY A 15 -0.27 -2.03 -3.95
CA GLY A 15 -0.76 -1.63 -5.27
C GLY A 15 -1.95 -0.68 -5.16
N PRO A 16 -1.75 0.64 -5.27
CA PRO A 16 -2.83 1.59 -5.44
C PRO A 16 -3.47 1.49 -6.84
N PHE A 17 -4.79 1.42 -6.87
CA PHE A 17 -5.63 1.39 -8.07
C PHE A 17 -6.50 2.65 -8.15
N ASP A 18 -6.61 3.19 -9.36
CA ASP A 18 -7.65 4.14 -9.73
C ASP A 18 -8.63 3.47 -10.69
N GLY A 19 -9.83 3.18 -10.20
CA GLY A 19 -10.81 2.38 -10.93
C GLY A 19 -10.31 0.96 -11.26
N GLN A 20 -9.86 0.75 -12.50
CA GLN A 20 -9.33 -0.52 -13.01
C GLN A 20 -7.85 -0.45 -13.37
N GLU A 21 -7.22 0.71 -13.20
CA GLU A 21 -5.82 0.92 -13.56
C GLU A 21 -4.93 0.89 -12.32
N ILE A 22 -3.77 0.24 -12.46
CA ILE A 22 -2.71 0.27 -11.45
C ILE A 22 -1.98 1.60 -11.59
N VAL A 23 -1.97 2.40 -10.53
CA VAL A 23 -1.27 3.69 -10.50
C VAL A 23 0.21 3.49 -10.22
N GLU A 24 0.52 2.63 -9.25
CA GLU A 24 1.89 2.19 -8.98
C GLU A 24 1.94 0.85 -8.24
N HIS A 25 3.15 0.33 -8.01
CA HIS A 25 3.41 -0.81 -7.16
C HIS A 25 4.70 -0.66 -6.34
N TRP A 26 4.62 -0.93 -5.04
CA TRP A 26 5.80 -0.98 -4.17
C TRP A 26 5.99 -2.36 -3.59
N ARG A 27 7.24 -2.77 -3.48
CA ARG A 27 7.65 -3.99 -2.79
C ARG A 27 8.52 -3.62 -1.61
N ILE A 28 8.07 -4.00 -0.42
CA ILE A 28 8.81 -3.83 0.83
C ILE A 28 9.10 -5.21 1.44
N SER A 29 10.11 -5.30 2.30
CA SER A 29 10.31 -6.50 3.12
C SER A 29 9.14 -6.68 4.08
N THR A 30 8.71 -7.92 4.28
CA THR A 30 7.69 -8.24 5.30
C THR A 30 8.33 -8.21 6.68
N GLU A 31 7.83 -7.34 7.56
CA GLU A 31 8.22 -7.29 8.97
C GLU A 31 6.97 -7.47 9.84
N ALA A 32 6.85 -8.65 10.47
CA ALA A 32 5.67 -9.01 11.27
C ALA A 32 5.54 -8.20 12.57
N ARG A 33 6.60 -7.48 12.96
CA ARG A 33 6.63 -6.68 14.19
C ARG A 33 6.27 -5.21 13.97
N HIS A 34 6.02 -4.78 12.74
CA HIS A 34 5.56 -3.42 12.52
C HIS A 34 4.22 -3.19 13.23
N THR A 35 4.21 -2.13 14.02
CA THR A 35 3.01 -1.54 14.59
C THR A 35 2.16 -0.88 13.51
N ALA A 36 0.89 -0.63 13.82
CA ALA A 36 -0.01 0.08 12.92
C ALA A 36 0.52 1.49 12.57
N ASP A 37 1.13 2.19 13.52
CA ASP A 37 1.66 3.54 13.32
C ASP A 37 2.89 3.52 12.39
N GLU A 38 3.78 2.53 12.55
CA GLU A 38 4.92 2.34 11.64
C GLU A 38 4.46 2.05 10.22
N LEU A 39 3.46 1.19 10.05
CA LEU A 39 2.85 0.94 8.74
C LEU A 39 2.20 2.20 8.17
N ALA A 40 1.52 3.00 8.98
CA ALA A 40 0.90 4.25 8.54
C ALA A 40 1.94 5.26 8.03
N VAL A 41 3.06 5.42 8.74
CA VAL A 41 4.17 6.30 8.32
C VAL A 41 4.80 5.80 7.02
N LEU A 42 5.05 4.49 6.91
CA LEU A 42 5.60 3.89 5.70
C LEU A 42 4.66 4.10 4.50
N LEU A 43 3.37 3.80 4.66
CA LEU A 43 2.37 3.97 3.61
C LEU A 43 2.23 5.43 3.18
N GLN A 44 2.17 6.37 4.13
CA GLN A 44 2.14 7.81 3.82
C GLN A 44 3.39 8.25 3.04
N GLY A 45 4.57 7.76 3.43
CA GLY A 45 5.81 8.02 2.71
C GLY A 45 5.74 7.55 1.26
N LEU A 46 5.26 6.32 1.03
CA LEU A 46 5.12 5.76 -0.31
C LEU A 46 4.11 6.53 -1.18
N MET A 47 2.93 6.82 -0.65
CA MET A 47 1.88 7.55 -1.37
C MET A 47 2.34 8.95 -1.80
N ARG A 48 3.11 9.65 -0.95
CA ARG A 48 3.65 10.98 -1.25
C ARG A 48 4.69 11.00 -2.36
N MET A 49 5.28 9.85 -2.74
CA MET A 49 6.21 9.79 -3.87
C MET A 49 5.48 9.90 -5.21
N HIS A 50 4.17 9.66 -5.26
CA HIS A 50 3.40 9.68 -6.49
C HIS A 50 2.40 10.86 -6.52
N PRO A 51 2.46 11.75 -7.53
CA PRO A 51 1.63 12.96 -7.58
C PRO A 51 0.12 12.70 -7.50
N LEU A 52 -0.36 11.57 -8.05
CA LEU A 52 -1.77 11.21 -8.06
C LEU A 52 -2.28 10.59 -6.74
N LEU A 53 -1.39 10.28 -5.80
CA LEU A 53 -1.71 9.59 -4.55
C LEU A 53 -1.58 10.49 -3.31
N GLY A 54 -1.33 11.79 -3.52
CA GLY A 54 -1.19 12.81 -2.46
C GLY A 54 -2.46 13.10 -1.66
N ASP A 55 -2.27 13.84 -0.56
CA ASP A 55 -3.18 14.01 0.59
C ASP A 55 -4.70 14.03 0.27
N GLY A 56 -5.45 13.16 0.97
CA GLY A 56 -6.92 13.18 0.99
C GLY A 56 -7.61 12.05 0.23
N VAL A 57 -6.86 11.12 -0.37
CA VAL A 57 -7.46 9.95 -1.04
C VAL A 57 -7.98 8.95 0.02
N PRO A 58 -9.30 8.67 0.07
CA PRO A 58 -9.81 7.56 0.85
C PRO A 58 -9.32 6.26 0.24
N VAL A 59 -8.48 5.57 0.99
CA VAL A 59 -7.93 4.25 0.63
C VAL A 59 -8.76 3.19 1.34
N ALA A 60 -9.43 2.34 0.57
CA ALA A 60 -9.97 1.09 1.10
C ALA A 60 -8.93 -0.02 0.93
N LEU A 61 -8.76 -0.83 1.97
CA LEU A 61 -7.85 -1.97 1.98
C LEU A 61 -8.55 -3.18 1.37
N ALA A 62 -7.94 -3.75 0.34
CA ALA A 62 -8.33 -5.04 -0.22
C ALA A 62 -7.24 -6.06 0.09
N GLU A 63 -7.57 -7.05 0.92
CA GLU A 63 -6.71 -8.19 1.22
C GLU A 63 -6.91 -9.25 0.14
N LYS A 64 -5.83 -9.66 -0.53
CA LYS A 64 -5.87 -10.78 -1.46
C LYS A 64 -5.59 -12.07 -0.69
N GLN A 65 -6.61 -12.66 -0.07
CA GLN A 65 -6.52 -14.02 0.46
C GLN A 65 -6.37 -14.99 -0.72
N ARG A 66 -5.36 -15.87 -0.65
CA ARG A 66 -5.26 -17.02 -1.56
C ARG A 66 -6.43 -17.97 -1.36
#